data_AF-A0A959JFQ4-F1
#
_entry.id   AF-A0A959JFQ4-F1
#
_cell.length_a   1.000
_cell.length_b   1.000
_cell.length_c   1.000
_cell.angle_alpha   90.00
_cell.angle_beta   90.00
_cell.angle_gamma   90.00
#
_symmetry.space_group_name_H-M   'P 1'
#
loop_
_entity.id
_entity.type
_entity.pdbx_description
1 polymer ?
#
loop_
_entity_poly.entity_id
_entity_poly.type
_entity_poly.pdbx_seq_one_letter_code
_entity_poly.pdbx_strand_id
1 'polypeptide(L)'
;MDDFEKYRRAWNNELAFNRATVTQPQIRDFMSTQSKGLKNGYRNALIFDMVLKMALVFALTLLAFWLDADRMTNWTWVFVALLGYGIYHQYRAYARIPPNGWVTESATTCLEGQLDYFHHYYHRAMLVSALSSALVFVTGSFYYYLFKYQKLPNFQVDDLLVLILGALLAYGVSAFAQIMQGDYQIKQLEEILEELTEGKDNRDVLSRFRQAKTRNILIISLLFMAGVGLLIFFFIHMVAIQ
;
A
#
# COMPACT_ATOMS: atom_id res chain seq x y z
N MET A 1 -29.77 -22.28 54.64
CA MET A 1 -29.99 -22.41 53.19
C MET A 1 -28.77 -21.77 52.56
N ASP A 2 -27.83 -22.60 52.11
CA ASP A 2 -26.44 -22.21 51.87
C ASP A 2 -26.34 -21.13 50.79
N ASP A 3 -25.68 -20.02 51.10
CA ASP A 3 -25.40 -18.97 50.11
C ASP A 3 -24.69 -19.52 48.87
N PHE A 4 -23.96 -20.63 49.03
CA PHE A 4 -23.33 -21.36 47.93
C PHE A 4 -24.33 -21.90 46.90
N GLU A 5 -25.49 -22.40 47.33
CA GLU A 5 -26.55 -22.83 46.40
C GLU A 5 -27.23 -21.67 45.70
N LYS A 6 -27.33 -20.51 46.36
CA LYS A 6 -27.85 -19.28 45.77
C LYS A 6 -26.91 -18.75 44.68
N TYR A 7 -25.60 -18.72 44.93
CA TYR A 7 -24.61 -18.34 43.93
C TYR A 7 -24.47 -19.38 42.81
N ARG A 8 -24.56 -20.68 43.12
CA ARG A 8 -24.54 -21.75 42.10
C ARG A 8 -25.78 -21.73 41.20
N ARG A 9 -26.97 -21.42 41.74
CA ARG A 9 -28.19 -21.22 40.94
C ARG A 9 -28.14 -19.92 40.15
N ALA A 10 -27.57 -18.83 40.69
CA ALA A 10 -27.36 -17.59 39.94
C ALA A 10 -26.38 -17.80 38.77
N TRP A 11 -25.27 -18.52 39.01
CA TRP A 11 -24.27 -18.89 37.99
C TRP A 11 -24.84 -19.81 36.90
N ASN A 12 -25.69 -20.77 37.26
CA ASN A 12 -26.32 -21.67 36.29
C ASN A 12 -27.54 -21.06 35.58
N ASN A 13 -28.20 -20.06 36.17
CA ASN A 13 -29.33 -19.33 35.57
C ASN A 13 -28.89 -18.09 34.76
N GLU A 14 -27.61 -17.72 34.82
CA GLU A 14 -27.00 -16.81 33.86
C GLU A 14 -26.86 -17.52 32.50
N LEU A 15 -27.93 -17.43 31.71
CA LEU A 15 -27.94 -17.52 30.25
C LEU A 15 -26.88 -16.61 29.57
N ALA A 16 -26.10 -15.84 30.34
CA ALA A 16 -24.91 -15.09 29.92
C ALA A 16 -23.67 -15.97 29.68
N PHE A 17 -23.66 -17.25 30.14
CA PHE A 17 -22.65 -18.24 29.71
C PHE A 17 -22.99 -18.93 28.40
N ASN A 18 -24.10 -18.55 27.76
CA ASN A 18 -24.25 -18.69 26.32
C ASN A 18 -23.42 -17.57 25.66
N ARG A 19 -22.09 -17.61 25.87
CA ARG A 19 -21.16 -16.90 24.99
C ARG A 19 -21.56 -17.36 23.61
N ALA A 20 -22.05 -16.45 22.79
CA ALA A 20 -22.32 -16.71 21.39
C ALA A 20 -20.98 -17.11 20.75
N THR A 21 -20.64 -18.39 20.82
CA THR A 21 -19.59 -19.01 20.03
C THR A 21 -19.97 -18.69 18.60
N VAL A 22 -19.08 -18.00 17.91
CA VAL A 22 -19.33 -17.55 16.55
C VAL A 22 -19.66 -18.78 15.73
N THR A 23 -20.91 -18.89 15.30
CA THR A 23 -21.30 -19.96 14.39
C THR A 23 -20.39 -19.89 13.15
N GLN A 24 -19.89 -21.02 12.68
CA GLN A 24 -19.10 -21.15 11.43
C GLN A 24 -19.55 -20.20 10.29
N PRO A 25 -20.87 -20.00 10.05
CA PRO A 25 -21.38 -18.99 9.12
C PRO A 25 -20.87 -17.55 9.34
N GLN A 26 -20.79 -17.07 10.58
CA GLN A 26 -20.38 -15.70 10.91
C GLN A 26 -18.86 -15.50 10.75
N ILE A 27 -18.04 -16.50 11.09
CA ILE A 27 -16.59 -16.50 10.80
C ILE A 27 -16.40 -16.45 9.28
N ARG A 28 -17.17 -17.25 8.54
CA ARG A 28 -17.12 -17.31 7.08
C ARG A 28 -17.51 -15.97 6.44
N ASP A 29 -18.58 -15.33 6.89
CA ASP A 29 -19.02 -14.04 6.36
C ASP A 29 -18.00 -12.93 6.62
N PHE A 30 -17.43 -12.90 7.83
CA PHE A 30 -16.37 -11.97 8.18
C PHE A 30 -15.10 -12.20 7.34
N MET A 31 -14.62 -13.44 7.24
CA MET A 31 -13.44 -13.80 6.44
C MET A 31 -13.66 -13.51 4.96
N SER A 32 -14.86 -13.78 4.44
CA SER A 32 -15.19 -13.44 3.04
C SER A 32 -15.15 -11.92 2.80
N THR A 33 -15.56 -11.13 3.78
CA THR A 33 -15.55 -9.66 3.70
C THR A 33 -14.12 -9.11 3.76
N GLN A 34 -13.29 -9.60 4.69
CA GLN A 34 -11.89 -9.19 4.80
C GLN A 34 -11.06 -9.65 3.60
N SER A 35 -11.24 -10.90 3.16
CA SER A 35 -10.57 -11.45 1.98
C SER A 35 -10.91 -10.65 0.72
N LYS A 36 -12.20 -10.29 0.51
CA LYS A 36 -12.61 -9.37 -0.56
C LYS A 36 -11.97 -7.99 -0.42
N GLY A 37 -11.91 -7.46 0.81
CA GLY A 37 -11.27 -6.18 1.11
C GLY A 37 -9.79 -6.15 0.76
N LEU A 38 -9.03 -7.16 1.19
CA LEU A 38 -7.60 -7.31 0.91
C LEU A 38 -7.33 -7.55 -0.58
N LYS A 39 -8.10 -8.44 -1.21
CA LYS A 39 -8.06 -8.65 -2.66
C LYS A 39 -8.24 -7.33 -3.41
N ASN A 40 -9.27 -6.57 -3.07
CA ASN A 40 -9.53 -5.28 -3.71
C ASN A 40 -8.43 -4.27 -3.37
N GLY A 41 -7.86 -4.29 -2.17
CA GLY A 41 -6.71 -3.50 -1.78
C GLY A 41 -5.49 -3.78 -2.68
N TYR A 42 -5.08 -5.04 -2.80
CA TYR A 42 -3.97 -5.46 -3.67
C TYR A 42 -4.24 -5.10 -5.13
N ARG A 43 -5.45 -5.40 -5.61
CA ARG A 43 -5.87 -5.10 -6.98
C ARG A 43 -5.79 -3.60 -7.28
N ASN A 44 -6.36 -2.78 -6.40
CA ASN A 44 -6.40 -1.33 -6.58
C ASN A 44 -5.00 -0.72 -6.46
N ALA A 45 -4.16 -1.21 -5.55
CA ALA A 45 -2.78 -0.75 -5.42
C ALA A 45 -1.97 -1.04 -6.69
N LEU A 46 -2.09 -2.25 -7.25
CA LEU A 46 -1.42 -2.61 -8.51
C LEU A 46 -1.95 -1.78 -9.69
N ILE A 47 -3.27 -1.60 -9.81
CA ILE A 47 -3.87 -0.78 -10.87
C ILE A 47 -3.39 0.67 -10.75
N PHE A 48 -3.45 1.25 -9.56
CA PHE A 48 -3.04 2.61 -9.32
C PHE A 48 -1.58 2.82 -9.74
N ASP A 49 -0.68 1.92 -9.34
CA ASP A 49 0.73 2.05 -9.69
C ASP A 49 0.99 1.83 -11.18
N MET A 50 0.30 0.90 -11.84
CA MET A 50 0.36 0.77 -13.31
C MET A 50 -0.10 2.05 -14.02
N VAL A 51 -1.18 2.68 -13.54
CA VAL A 51 -1.66 3.97 -14.07
C VAL A 51 -0.64 5.07 -13.86
N LEU A 52 -0.04 5.15 -12.66
CA LEU A 52 1.04 6.09 -12.36
C LEU A 52 2.23 5.91 -13.30
N LYS A 53 2.65 4.66 -13.54
CA LYS A 53 3.73 4.35 -14.50
C LYS A 53 3.37 4.75 -15.92
N MET A 54 2.13 4.54 -16.37
CA MET A 54 1.68 5.03 -17.68
C MET A 54 1.74 6.56 -17.77
N ALA A 55 1.33 7.27 -16.72
CA ALA A 55 1.45 8.73 -16.65
C ALA A 55 2.92 9.18 -16.69
N LEU A 56 3.83 8.46 -16.00
CA LEU A 56 5.26 8.73 -16.06
C LEU A 56 5.87 8.47 -17.44
N VAL A 57 5.47 7.39 -18.12
CA VAL A 57 5.89 7.13 -19.51
C VAL A 57 5.49 8.29 -20.39
N PHE A 58 4.23 8.73 -20.30
CA PHE A 58 3.73 9.87 -21.07
C PHE A 58 4.52 11.16 -20.75
N ALA A 59 4.72 11.46 -19.47
CA ALA A 59 5.48 12.64 -19.04
C ALA A 59 6.93 12.62 -19.52
N LEU A 60 7.60 11.47 -19.47
CA LEU A 60 8.96 11.29 -19.98
C LEU A 60 9.03 11.41 -21.49
N THR A 61 8.07 10.82 -22.22
CA THR A 61 7.99 10.94 -23.68
C THR A 61 7.80 12.39 -24.12
N LEU A 62 6.91 13.15 -23.45
CA LEU A 62 6.78 14.59 -23.70
C LEU A 62 8.09 15.34 -23.47
N LEU A 63 8.81 14.99 -22.40
CA LEU A 63 10.09 15.61 -22.07
C LEU A 63 11.15 15.32 -23.15
N ALA A 64 11.21 14.10 -23.69
CA ALA A 64 12.08 13.77 -24.82
C ALA A 64 11.73 14.50 -26.12
N PHE A 65 10.44 14.74 -26.40
CA PHE A 65 10.03 15.52 -27.58
C PHE A 65 10.32 17.02 -27.41
N TRP A 66 10.26 17.53 -26.19
CA TRP A 66 10.43 18.97 -25.94
C TRP A 66 11.90 19.40 -25.85
N LEU A 67 12.80 18.46 -25.54
CA LEU A 67 14.24 18.68 -25.47
C LEU A 67 14.93 18.11 -26.72
N ASP A 68 15.32 18.99 -27.64
CA ASP A 68 16.19 18.71 -28.82
C ASP A 68 17.65 18.35 -28.41
N ALA A 69 17.84 17.63 -27.30
CA ALA A 69 19.14 17.31 -26.73
C ALA A 69 19.44 15.81 -26.85
N ASP A 70 20.26 15.44 -27.84
CA ASP A 70 20.67 14.06 -28.18
C ASP A 70 21.04 13.18 -26.96
N ARG A 71 21.66 13.76 -25.92
CA ARG A 71 22.08 13.01 -24.72
C ARG A 71 20.93 12.64 -23.77
N MET A 72 19.87 13.44 -23.73
CA MET A 72 18.72 13.25 -22.85
C MET A 72 17.72 12.24 -23.41
N THR A 73 17.65 12.14 -24.73
CA THR A 73 16.85 11.16 -25.46
C THR A 73 17.21 9.73 -25.05
N ASN A 74 18.50 9.41 -24.91
CA ASN A 74 18.95 8.06 -24.52
C ASN A 74 18.50 7.65 -23.11
N TRP A 75 18.67 8.52 -22.11
CA TRP A 75 18.26 8.23 -20.73
C TRP A 75 16.74 8.11 -20.59
N THR A 76 15.99 8.91 -21.36
CA THR A 76 14.53 8.84 -21.37
C THR A 76 14.04 7.46 -21.81
N TRP A 77 14.64 6.89 -22.86
CA TRP A 77 14.29 5.54 -23.32
C TRP A 77 14.63 4.46 -22.30
N VAL A 78 15.73 4.61 -21.56
CA VAL A 78 16.07 3.69 -20.44
C VAL A 78 14.98 3.74 -19.36
N PHE A 79 14.52 4.93 -18.97
CA PHE A 79 13.45 5.06 -17.97
C PHE A 79 12.10 4.54 -18.48
N VAL A 80 11.76 4.77 -19.74
CA VAL A 80 10.55 4.22 -20.37
C VAL A 80 10.60 2.69 -20.40
N ALA A 81 11.74 2.09 -20.76
CA ALA A 81 11.92 0.65 -20.73
C ALA A 81 11.80 0.08 -19.31
N LEU A 82 12.37 0.76 -18.32
CA LEU A 82 12.27 0.39 -16.90
C LEU A 82 10.82 0.44 -16.40
N LEU A 83 10.05 1.47 -16.78
CA LEU A 83 8.62 1.58 -16.47
C LEU A 83 7.83 0.46 -17.15
N GLY A 84 8.11 0.15 -18.41
CA GLY A 84 7.48 -0.95 -19.15
C GLY A 84 7.74 -2.31 -18.49
N TYR A 85 8.98 -2.57 -18.07
CA TYR A 85 9.34 -3.76 -17.30
C TYR A 85 8.58 -3.82 -15.96
N GLY A 86 8.46 -2.68 -15.27
CA GLY A 86 7.70 -2.56 -14.03
C GLY A 86 6.22 -2.89 -14.21
N ILE A 87 5.58 -2.35 -15.26
CA ILE A 87 4.18 -2.64 -15.62
C ILE A 87 4.02 -4.13 -15.91
N TYR A 88 4.93 -4.74 -16.68
CA TYR A 88 4.88 -6.17 -16.96
C TYR A 88 4.91 -7.02 -15.68
N HIS A 89 5.82 -6.72 -14.75
CA HIS A 89 5.91 -7.46 -13.49
C HIS A 89 4.64 -7.29 -12.62
N GLN A 90 4.06 -6.09 -12.61
CA GLN A 90 2.82 -5.81 -11.89
C GLN A 90 1.61 -6.49 -12.50
N TYR A 91 1.53 -6.52 -13.84
CA TYR A 91 0.52 -7.27 -14.56
C TYR A 91 0.59 -8.77 -14.23
N ARG A 92 1.80 -9.36 -14.13
CA ARG A 92 1.95 -10.75 -13.71
C ARG A 92 1.45 -10.98 -12.28
N ALA A 93 1.74 -10.08 -11.35
CA ALA A 93 1.23 -10.17 -9.98
C ALA A 93 -0.30 -10.02 -9.92
N TYR A 94 -0.86 -9.14 -10.75
CA TYR A 94 -2.30 -8.92 -10.88
C TYR A 94 -3.01 -10.17 -11.43
N ALA A 95 -2.49 -10.76 -12.51
CA ALA A 95 -3.07 -11.94 -13.15
C ALA A 95 -3.07 -13.18 -12.25
N ARG A 96 -2.25 -13.19 -11.19
CA ARG A 96 -2.19 -14.26 -10.19
C ARG A 96 -3.23 -14.10 -9.07
N ILE A 97 -3.98 -13.00 -9.03
CA ILE A 97 -5.06 -12.80 -8.07
C ILE A 97 -6.26 -13.67 -8.49
N PRO A 98 -6.75 -14.59 -7.64
CA PRO A 98 -7.87 -15.44 -7.99
C PRO A 98 -9.16 -14.63 -8.23
N PRO A 99 -9.91 -14.88 -9.33
CA PRO A 99 -11.09 -14.10 -9.70
C PRO A 99 -12.22 -14.19 -8.66
N ASN A 100 -12.31 -15.30 -7.93
CA ASN A 100 -13.29 -15.49 -6.84
C ASN A 100 -12.72 -15.17 -5.45
N GLY A 101 -11.47 -14.67 -5.38
CA GLY A 101 -10.73 -14.52 -4.12
C GLY A 101 -10.26 -15.87 -3.58
N TRP A 102 -9.77 -15.88 -2.35
CA TRP A 102 -9.29 -17.09 -1.66
C TRP A 102 -10.38 -17.77 -0.82
N VAL A 103 -11.66 -17.49 -1.11
CA VAL A 103 -12.78 -17.98 -0.29
C VAL A 103 -12.92 -19.49 -0.47
N THR A 104 -12.55 -20.24 0.57
CA THR A 104 -12.71 -21.70 0.66
C THR A 104 -13.65 -22.06 1.82
N GLU A 105 -13.96 -23.35 1.99
CA GLU A 105 -14.78 -23.83 3.10
C GLU A 105 -14.10 -23.64 4.48
N SER A 106 -12.76 -23.58 4.52
CA SER A 106 -11.99 -23.35 5.73
C SER A 106 -11.35 -21.95 5.78
N ALA A 107 -11.55 -21.24 6.89
CA ALA A 107 -10.91 -19.95 7.14
C ALA A 107 -9.37 -20.03 7.15
N THR A 108 -8.81 -21.15 7.60
CA THR A 108 -7.34 -21.37 7.65
C THR A 108 -6.76 -21.48 6.24
N THR A 109 -7.39 -22.26 5.36
CA THR A 109 -6.96 -22.40 3.96
C THR A 109 -7.10 -21.08 3.18
N CYS A 110 -8.09 -20.26 3.53
CA CYS A 110 -8.24 -18.91 2.98
C CYS A 110 -7.08 -17.99 3.40
N LEU A 111 -6.61 -18.10 4.64
CA LEU A 111 -5.48 -17.33 5.17
C LEU A 111 -4.16 -17.79 4.53
N GLU A 112 -3.92 -19.10 4.48
CA GLU A 112 -2.73 -19.69 3.86
C GLU A 112 -2.56 -19.24 2.40
N GLY A 113 -3.66 -19.27 1.62
CA GLY A 113 -3.62 -18.80 0.23
C GLY A 113 -3.34 -17.31 0.08
N GLN A 114 -3.76 -16.49 1.05
CA GLN A 114 -3.46 -15.05 1.07
C GLN A 114 -2.01 -14.78 1.45
N LEU A 115 -1.50 -15.51 2.45
CA LEU A 115 -0.12 -15.41 2.91
C LEU A 115 0.85 -15.83 1.80
N ASP A 116 0.54 -16.93 1.12
CA ASP A 116 1.33 -17.44 0.00
C ASP A 116 1.38 -16.42 -1.14
N TYR A 117 0.22 -15.86 -1.52
CA TYR A 117 0.18 -14.80 -2.54
C TYR A 117 1.02 -13.59 -2.14
N PHE A 118 0.92 -13.16 -0.89
CA PHE A 118 1.64 -11.99 -0.42
C PHE A 118 3.15 -12.17 -0.51
N HIS A 119 3.69 -13.23 0.08
CA HIS A 119 5.13 -13.45 0.14
C HIS A 119 5.73 -13.78 -1.23
N HIS A 120 5.03 -14.57 -2.06
CA HIS A 120 5.58 -14.99 -3.35
C HIS A 120 5.41 -13.97 -4.48
N TYR A 121 4.30 -13.22 -4.48
CA TYR A 121 3.96 -12.35 -5.62
C TYR A 121 3.83 -10.88 -5.24
N TYR A 122 3.07 -10.56 -4.19
CA TYR A 122 2.74 -9.17 -3.87
C TYR A 122 3.93 -8.38 -3.32
N HIS A 123 4.74 -8.99 -2.45
CA HIS A 123 5.92 -8.34 -1.88
C HIS A 123 6.92 -7.89 -2.95
N ARG A 124 7.16 -8.73 -3.97
CA ARG A 124 8.00 -8.35 -5.12
C ARG A 124 7.37 -7.22 -5.92
N ALA A 125 6.05 -7.24 -6.11
CA ALA A 125 5.33 -6.18 -6.80
C ALA A 125 5.35 -4.84 -6.05
N MET A 126 5.39 -4.85 -4.72
CA MET A 126 5.59 -3.66 -3.88
C MET A 126 6.98 -3.03 -4.12
N LEU A 127 8.05 -3.83 -4.12
CA LEU A 127 9.39 -3.30 -4.42
C LEU A 127 9.46 -2.64 -5.82
N VAL A 128 8.79 -3.24 -6.81
CA VAL A 128 8.66 -2.66 -8.15
C VAL A 128 7.77 -1.40 -8.17
N SER A 129 6.78 -1.30 -7.27
CA SER A 129 5.98 -0.08 -7.09
C SER A 129 6.79 1.04 -6.44
N ALA A 130 7.64 0.75 -5.46
CA ALA A 130 8.50 1.76 -4.83
C ALA A 130 9.44 2.46 -5.83
N LEU A 131 9.81 1.79 -6.91
CA LEU A 131 10.58 2.38 -8.01
C LEU A 131 9.83 3.51 -8.73
N SER A 132 8.50 3.49 -8.72
CA SER A 132 7.67 4.60 -9.22
C SER A 132 7.99 5.89 -8.49
N SER A 133 8.17 5.85 -7.17
CA SER A 133 8.47 7.04 -6.35
C SER A 133 9.81 7.69 -6.71
N ALA A 134 10.85 6.88 -6.95
CA ALA A 134 12.13 7.39 -7.44
C ALA A 134 12.02 8.01 -8.84
N LEU A 135 11.24 7.40 -9.73
CA LEU A 135 11.03 7.92 -11.07
C LEU A 135 10.16 9.19 -11.08
N VAL A 136 9.17 9.31 -10.18
CA VAL A 136 8.45 10.57 -9.96
C VAL A 136 9.42 11.66 -9.53
N PHE A 137 10.33 11.37 -8.60
CA PHE A 137 11.33 12.35 -8.15
C PHE A 137 12.26 12.79 -9.28
N VAL A 138 12.83 11.86 -10.04
CA VAL A 138 13.72 12.17 -11.17
C VAL A 138 12.98 12.95 -12.26
N THR A 139 11.80 12.48 -12.67
CA THR A 139 10.98 13.13 -13.71
C THR A 139 10.57 14.54 -13.26
N GLY A 140 10.10 14.68 -12.01
CA GLY A 140 9.73 15.96 -11.43
C GLY A 140 10.91 16.93 -11.35
N SER A 141 12.11 16.42 -11.04
CA SER A 141 13.34 17.23 -11.03
C SER A 141 13.66 17.76 -12.43
N PHE A 142 13.54 16.95 -13.49
CA PHE A 142 13.76 17.41 -14.85
C PHE A 142 12.73 18.45 -15.29
N TYR A 143 11.45 18.23 -15.01
CA TYR A 143 10.41 19.23 -15.26
C TYR A 143 10.66 20.52 -14.49
N TYR A 144 11.11 20.43 -13.24
CA TYR A 144 11.47 21.59 -12.44
C TYR A 144 12.57 22.42 -13.11
N TYR A 145 13.66 21.77 -13.55
CA TYR A 145 14.74 22.48 -14.25
C TYR A 145 14.25 23.12 -15.55
N LEU A 146 13.41 22.41 -16.29
CA LEU A 146 12.84 22.90 -17.54
C LEU A 146 11.93 24.12 -17.33
N PHE A 147 11.01 24.07 -16.37
CA PHE A 147 10.13 25.21 -16.08
C PHE A 147 10.88 26.42 -15.54
N LYS A 148 11.81 26.22 -14.58
CA LYS A 148 12.49 27.32 -13.90
C LYS A 148 13.60 27.95 -14.74
N TYR A 149 14.38 27.12 -15.43
CA TYR A 149 15.59 27.58 -16.14
C TYR A 149 15.47 27.49 -17.66
N GLN A 150 14.35 26.98 -18.20
CA GLN A 150 14.10 26.82 -19.65
C GLN A 150 15.11 25.93 -20.38
N LYS A 151 15.98 25.24 -19.61
CA LYS A 151 16.99 24.31 -20.12
C LYS A 151 17.34 23.31 -19.03
N LEU A 152 17.77 22.12 -19.46
CA LEU A 152 18.39 21.19 -18.55
C LEU A 152 19.83 21.61 -18.27
N PRO A 153 20.28 21.57 -17.00
CA PRO A 153 21.68 21.82 -16.68
C PRO A 153 22.56 20.72 -17.28
N ASN A 154 23.80 21.09 -17.62
CA ASN A 154 24.85 20.10 -17.83
C ASN A 154 25.19 19.52 -16.46
N PHE A 155 24.60 18.37 -16.12
CA PHE A 155 24.81 17.70 -14.85
C PHE A 155 26.30 17.44 -14.62
N GLN A 156 26.85 18.07 -13.59
CA GLN A 156 28.16 17.73 -13.06
C GLN A 156 28.03 16.50 -12.15
N VAL A 157 29.17 15.96 -11.72
CA VAL A 157 29.20 14.80 -10.82
C VAL A 157 28.42 15.08 -9.53
N ASP A 158 28.57 16.27 -8.98
CA ASP A 158 27.87 16.68 -7.75
C ASP A 158 26.34 16.71 -7.94
N ASP A 159 25.87 17.23 -9.07
CA ASP A 159 24.44 17.26 -9.40
C ASP A 159 23.88 15.83 -9.57
N LEU A 160 24.66 14.95 -10.20
CA LEU A 160 24.29 13.55 -10.37
C LEU A 160 24.21 12.83 -9.01
N LEU A 161 25.14 13.11 -8.10
CA LEU A 161 25.13 12.55 -6.74
C LEU A 161 23.87 12.98 -5.98
N VAL A 162 23.49 14.26 -6.03
CA VAL A 162 22.27 14.75 -5.40
C VAL A 162 21.03 14.08 -5.99
N LEU A 163 20.97 13.94 -7.33
CA LEU A 163 19.86 13.29 -8.01
C LEU A 163 19.74 11.80 -7.61
N ILE A 164 20.86 11.07 -7.60
CA ILE A 164 20.90 9.66 -7.22
C ILE A 164 20.52 9.48 -5.75
N LEU A 165 21.08 10.28 -4.84
CA LEU A 165 20.74 10.23 -3.42
C LEU A 165 19.26 10.53 -3.18
N GLY A 166 18.72 11.55 -3.84
CA GLY A 166 17.29 11.87 -3.79
C GLY A 166 16.41 10.74 -4.31
N ALA A 167 16.79 10.11 -5.42
CA ALA A 167 16.08 8.97 -5.98
C ALA A 167 16.14 7.74 -5.05
N LEU A 168 17.30 7.45 -4.45
CA LEU A 168 17.47 6.37 -3.48
C LEU A 168 16.66 6.60 -2.20
N LEU A 169 16.61 7.84 -1.71
CA LEU A 169 15.78 8.20 -0.56
C LEU A 169 14.28 8.04 -0.89
N ALA A 170 13.85 8.55 -2.04
CA ALA A 170 12.46 8.39 -2.50
C ALA A 170 12.07 6.92 -2.64
N TYR A 171 12.95 6.10 -3.22
CA TYR A 171 12.77 4.65 -3.29
C TYR A 171 12.71 4.02 -1.89
N GLY A 172 13.69 4.29 -1.04
CA GLY A 172 13.83 3.66 0.28
C GLY A 172 12.65 3.97 1.20
N VAL A 173 12.22 5.23 1.27
CA VAL A 173 11.04 5.63 2.05
C VAL A 173 9.78 4.95 1.52
N SER A 174 9.60 4.91 0.20
CA SER A 174 8.46 4.28 -0.43
C SER A 174 8.44 2.77 -0.21
N ALA A 175 9.58 2.09 -0.37
CA ALA A 175 9.72 0.65 -0.17
C ALA A 175 9.44 0.31 1.30
N PHE A 176 10.04 1.03 2.24
CA PHE A 176 9.80 0.83 3.67
C PHE A 176 8.32 1.00 4.03
N ALA A 177 7.67 2.08 3.54
CA ALA A 177 6.26 2.32 3.80
C ALA A 177 5.36 1.19 3.25
N GLN A 178 5.62 0.73 2.02
CA GLN A 178 4.84 -0.35 1.42
C GLN A 178 5.03 -1.69 2.13
N ILE A 179 6.28 -2.03 2.51
CA ILE A 179 6.57 -3.27 3.26
C ILE A 179 5.88 -3.23 4.63
N MET A 180 6.06 -2.14 5.40
CA MET A 180 5.43 -1.99 6.71
C MET A 180 3.89 -2.05 6.63
N GLN A 181 3.30 -1.44 5.60
CA GLN A 181 1.86 -1.49 5.39
C GLN A 181 1.39 -2.91 5.04
N GLY A 182 2.13 -3.64 4.21
CA GLY A 182 1.82 -5.03 3.86
C GLY A 182 1.91 -5.96 5.07
N ASP A 183 3.01 -5.89 5.80
CA ASP A 183 3.24 -6.70 7.00
C ASP A 183 2.19 -6.43 8.07
N TYR A 184 1.79 -5.17 8.25
CA TYR A 184 0.72 -4.81 9.17
C TYR A 184 -0.62 -5.42 8.77
N GLN A 185 -0.97 -5.38 7.49
CA GLN A 185 -2.23 -5.96 7.00
C GLN A 185 -2.30 -7.48 7.18
N ILE A 186 -1.16 -8.17 7.07
CA ILE A 186 -1.08 -9.62 7.30
C ILE A 186 -1.12 -9.96 8.76
N LYS A 187 -0.30 -9.32 9.60
CA LYS A 187 -0.29 -9.58 11.05
C LYS A 187 -1.66 -9.39 11.66
N GLN A 188 -2.37 -8.35 11.22
CA GLN A 188 -3.75 -8.13 11.63
C GLN A 188 -4.68 -9.29 11.26
N LEU A 189 -4.50 -9.87 10.08
CA LEU A 189 -5.32 -10.99 9.62
C LEU A 189 -4.99 -12.28 10.39
N GLU A 190 -3.72 -12.49 10.72
CA GLU A 190 -3.25 -13.58 11.58
C GLU A 190 -3.80 -13.45 13.01
N GLU A 191 -3.66 -12.27 13.64
CA GLU A 191 -4.17 -11.99 14.99
C GLU A 191 -5.68 -12.21 15.08
N ILE A 192 -6.44 -11.75 14.09
CA ILE A 192 -7.89 -11.96 14.06
C ILE A 192 -8.24 -13.44 13.91
N LEU A 193 -7.48 -14.20 13.12
CA LEU A 193 -7.71 -15.64 12.96
C LEU A 193 -7.41 -16.40 14.26
N GLU A 194 -6.34 -16.04 14.96
CA GLU A 194 -5.99 -16.60 16.27
C GLU A 194 -7.10 -16.30 17.30
N GLU A 195 -7.52 -15.05 17.43
CA GLU A 195 -8.56 -14.65 18.39
C GLU A 195 -9.93 -15.28 18.11
N LEU A 196 -10.30 -15.45 16.83
CA LEU A 196 -11.53 -16.15 16.43
C LEU A 196 -11.46 -17.66 16.73
N THR A 197 -10.26 -18.26 16.67
CA THR A 197 -10.05 -19.68 16.98
C THR A 197 -10.05 -19.94 18.48
N GLU A 198 -9.61 -18.98 19.29
CA GLU A 198 -9.57 -19.05 20.75
C GLU A 198 -10.91 -18.72 21.46
N GLY A 199 -11.94 -18.31 20.72
CA GLY A 199 -13.28 -18.07 21.28
C GLY A 199 -13.39 -16.86 22.23
N LYS A 200 -12.52 -15.85 22.05
CA LYS A 200 -12.58 -14.57 22.78
C LYS A 200 -13.79 -13.73 22.34
N ASP A 201 -14.20 -12.77 23.19
CA ASP A 201 -15.41 -11.97 22.95
C ASP A 201 -15.29 -11.05 21.72
N ASN A 202 -16.06 -11.39 20.68
CA ASN A 202 -15.85 -10.97 19.30
C ASN A 202 -16.23 -9.52 18.99
N ARG A 203 -17.06 -8.88 19.84
CA ARG A 203 -17.48 -7.48 19.62
C ARG A 203 -16.38 -6.48 19.95
N ASP A 204 -15.55 -6.81 20.92
CA ASP A 204 -14.47 -5.93 21.38
C ASP A 204 -13.28 -5.95 20.41
N VAL A 205 -13.01 -7.10 19.81
CA VAL A 205 -11.99 -7.28 18.75
C VAL A 205 -12.36 -6.51 17.48
N LEU A 206 -13.62 -6.64 17.00
CA LEU A 206 -14.07 -5.98 15.77
C LEU A 206 -14.07 -4.44 15.87
N SER A 207 -14.44 -3.91 17.04
CA SER A 207 -14.50 -2.46 17.27
C SER A 207 -13.10 -1.84 17.33
N ARG A 208 -12.15 -2.51 18.00
CA ARG A 208 -10.73 -2.13 18.04
C ARG A 208 -10.11 -2.13 16.65
N PHE A 209 -10.42 -3.12 15.82
CA PHE A 209 -9.93 -3.18 14.44
C PHE A 209 -10.43 -2.00 13.58
N ARG A 210 -11.73 -1.68 13.65
CA ARG A 210 -12.30 -0.54 12.91
C ARG A 210 -11.72 0.79 13.40
N GLN A 211 -11.52 0.96 14.71
CA GLN A 211 -10.89 2.16 15.25
C GLN A 211 -9.43 2.31 14.80
N ALA A 212 -8.64 1.22 14.86
CA ALA A 212 -7.24 1.24 14.41
C ALA A 212 -7.11 1.60 12.92
N LYS A 213 -7.94 1.00 12.06
CA LYS A 213 -7.97 1.30 10.63
C LYS A 213 -8.33 2.76 10.34
N THR A 214 -9.34 3.29 11.03
CA THR A 214 -9.78 4.69 10.87
C THR A 214 -8.70 5.66 11.33
N ARG A 215 -8.04 5.37 12.45
CA ARG A 215 -6.92 6.16 12.96
C ARG A 215 -5.74 6.19 11.98
N ASN A 216 -5.37 5.03 11.42
CA ASN A 216 -4.28 4.99 10.44
C ASN A 216 -4.62 5.75 9.15
N ILE A 217 -5.87 5.65 8.66
CA ILE A 217 -6.31 6.44 7.49
C ILE A 217 -6.23 7.94 7.79
N LEU A 218 -6.64 8.36 8.99
CA LEU A 218 -6.50 9.76 9.42
C LEU A 218 -5.05 10.23 9.46
N ILE A 219 -4.16 9.44 10.05
CA ILE A 219 -2.72 9.77 10.12
C ILE A 219 -2.12 9.87 8.72
N ILE A 220 -2.42 8.90 7.83
CA ILE A 220 -1.95 8.92 6.45
C ILE A 220 -2.52 10.13 5.69
N SER A 221 -3.80 10.47 5.90
CA SER A 221 -4.44 11.63 5.27
C SER A 221 -3.82 12.95 5.74
N LEU A 222 -3.50 13.06 7.03
CA LEU A 222 -2.79 14.21 7.61
C LEU A 222 -1.38 14.34 7.05
N LEU A 223 -0.62 13.24 6.98
CA LEU A 223 0.71 13.21 6.37
C LEU A 223 0.66 13.62 4.89
N PHE A 224 -0.34 13.13 4.14
CA PHE A 224 -0.54 13.50 2.75
C PHE A 224 -0.85 15.00 2.60
N MET A 225 -1.76 15.54 3.43
CA MET A 225 -2.06 16.97 3.44
C MET A 225 -0.84 17.82 3.80
N ALA A 226 -0.02 17.38 4.77
CA ALA A 226 1.22 18.06 5.12
C ALA A 226 2.23 18.06 3.95
N GLY A 227 2.37 16.93 3.26
CA GLY A 227 3.22 16.82 2.07
C GLY A 227 2.77 17.72 0.92
N VAL A 228 1.47 17.75 0.62
CA VAL A 228 0.88 18.66 -0.38
C VAL A 228 1.05 20.12 0.05
N GLY A 229 0.84 20.42 1.34
CA GLY A 229 1.04 21.76 1.89
C GLY A 229 2.48 22.25 1.74
N LEU A 230 3.47 21.38 2.01
CA LEU A 230 4.88 21.68 1.77
C LEU A 230 5.17 21.93 0.28
N LEU A 231 4.62 21.10 -0.62
CA LEU A 231 4.77 21.30 -2.06
C LEU A 231 4.20 22.64 -2.52
N ILE A 232 2.99 23.01 -2.06
CA ILE A 232 2.37 24.30 -2.36
C ILE A 232 3.21 25.44 -1.79
N PHE A 233 3.69 25.32 -0.55
CA PHE A 233 4.54 26.32 0.08
C PHE A 233 5.82 26.56 -0.74
N PHE A 234 6.54 25.50 -1.13
CA PHE A 234 7.72 25.63 -1.98
C PHE A 234 7.39 26.23 -3.36
N PHE A 235 6.24 25.87 -3.94
CA PHE A 235 5.80 26.42 -5.22
C PHE A 235 5.54 27.93 -5.12
N ILE A 236 4.77 28.38 -4.12
CA ILE A 236 4.47 29.79 -3.89
C ILE A 236 5.74 30.58 -3.60
N HIS A 237 6.60 30.07 -2.71
CA HIS A 237 7.83 30.76 -2.36
C HIS A 237 8.80 30.86 -3.55
N MET A 238 8.78 29.89 -4.47
CA MET A 238 9.55 29.99 -5.71
C MET A 238 8.98 30.99 -6.71
N VAL A 239 7.66 31.10 -6.85
CA VAL A 239 7.03 32.11 -7.74
C VAL A 239 7.26 33.52 -7.19
N ALA A 240 7.32 33.68 -5.87
CA ALA A 240 7.50 34.99 -5.22
C ALA A 240 8.94 35.53 -5.23
N ILE A 241 9.94 34.72 -5.60
CA ILE A 241 11.36 35.12 -5.68
C ILE A 241 11.78 35.50 -7.11
N GLN A 242 10.86 35.45 -8.09
CA GLN A 242 11.03 36.02 -9.43
C GLN A 242 10.61 37.49 -9.46
#